data_AF-A0AAW9SK47-F1
#
_entry.id   AF-A0AAW9SK47-F1
#
_cell.length_a   1.000
_cell.length_b   1.000
_cell.length_c   1.000
_cell.angle_alpha   90.00
_cell.angle_beta   90.00
_cell.angle_gamma   90.00
#
_symmetry.space_group_name_H-M   'P 1'
#
loop_
_entity.id
_entity.type
_entity.pdbx_description
1 polymer ?
#
loop_
_entity_poly.entity_id
_entity_poly.type
_entity_poly.pdbx_seq_one_letter_code
_entity_poly.pdbx_strand_id
1 'polypeptide(L)'
;MAGSEDDGAEKSHEPSQRKLEEARKKGEIPRTADLQTAMAYLGLLLCATAVGGYCLRGFAEALLPLIEQPDRLEALFFREGATAPAGSLIAAGLTPVMPILLVPAGFVLLTLLAMRGVVFTGSKLAFKVSRVNPIENAKNKYGRRGLFEFFKSFVKLTVYSILLALFLRGQLDVITGSLRGTPAQVVLTMLDLMMRFLFIVVLIAMVIGAIDAFWQRAEHHRKNRMTLKELRDEMKEVEGDPHVKAQRRMKAQELALNRMMQDVPGADVVIVNPTHYAVALTWDRLPGSAPVCVAKGKDMVAARIREAAQAAQVPIHSDPPTARALFATTRIGEQIAIDHYRYGRGGDPFCRGDAPQGRAEGLEMTDYAQLATITQILLETELKKVRGHRQEVAALDLSLTQMDALREAALADGETVTARQQIGADTLWQGWLVQKRAELLRHMALAQAREDDSLSRARRAFSRAQAAAALIEDQQRAARAKQLKTDADRLDALGILRRSSSGDPA
;
A
#
# COMPACT_ATOMS: atom_id res chain seq x y z
N MET A 1 -13.99 8.18 27.45
CA MET A 1 -14.71 6.97 27.00
C MET A 1 -16.01 7.43 26.39
N ALA A 2 -16.09 7.48 25.06
CA ALA A 2 -17.30 7.78 24.31
C ALA A 2 -17.47 6.64 23.30
N GLY A 3 -18.47 5.79 23.50
CA GLY A 3 -18.68 4.60 22.66
C GLY A 3 -19.48 3.50 23.34
N SER A 4 -20.64 3.80 23.90
CA SER A 4 -21.58 2.80 24.43
C SER A 4 -23.04 3.17 24.17
N GLU A 5 -23.34 3.84 23.05
CA GLU A 5 -24.71 4.28 22.72
C GLU A 5 -25.32 3.61 21.47
N ASP A 6 -24.72 2.55 20.91
CA ASP A 6 -25.29 1.85 19.73
C ASP A 6 -25.64 0.36 19.98
N ASP A 7 -25.64 -0.09 21.24
CA ASP A 7 -25.90 -1.50 21.60
C ASP A 7 -27.38 -1.94 21.47
N GLY A 8 -28.27 -1.04 21.04
CA GLY A 8 -29.71 -1.30 20.90
C GLY A 8 -30.15 -1.81 19.51
N ALA A 9 -29.30 -1.74 18.49
CA ALA A 9 -29.66 -2.22 17.16
C ALA A 9 -29.57 -3.76 17.11
N GLU A 10 -30.70 -4.43 16.91
CA GLU A 10 -30.72 -5.89 16.74
C GLU A 10 -29.78 -6.31 15.60
N LYS A 11 -28.81 -7.17 15.94
CA LYS A 11 -27.88 -7.78 15.00
C LYS A 11 -28.62 -8.84 14.18
N SER A 12 -29.33 -8.39 13.14
CA SER A 12 -30.21 -9.22 12.32
C SER A 12 -29.47 -9.88 11.14
N HIS A 13 -28.33 -9.34 10.70
CA HIS A 13 -27.64 -9.85 9.50
C HIS A 13 -26.56 -10.87 9.81
N GLU A 14 -26.30 -11.74 8.83
CA GLU A 14 -25.19 -12.67 8.89
C GLU A 14 -23.84 -11.94 8.86
N PRO A 15 -22.81 -12.45 9.57
CA PRO A 15 -21.47 -11.89 9.54
C PRO A 15 -20.86 -11.99 8.13
N SER A 16 -20.27 -10.89 7.66
CA SER A 16 -19.44 -10.89 6.46
C SER A 16 -18.18 -11.74 6.65
N GLN A 17 -17.57 -12.20 5.55
CA GLN A 17 -16.30 -12.95 5.60
C GLN A 17 -15.19 -12.10 6.23
N ARG A 18 -15.12 -10.81 5.90
CA ARG A 18 -14.14 -9.88 6.46
C ARG A 18 -14.29 -9.74 7.97
N LYS A 19 -15.52 -9.64 8.49
CA LYS A 19 -15.76 -9.58 9.95
C LYS A 19 -15.29 -10.86 10.66
N LEU A 20 -15.51 -12.03 10.07
CA LEU A 20 -15.00 -13.30 10.60
C LEU A 20 -13.46 -13.36 10.56
N GLU A 21 -12.83 -12.84 9.50
CA GLU A 21 -11.37 -12.74 9.41
C GLU A 21 -10.78 -11.76 10.43
N GLU A 22 -11.43 -10.63 10.67
CA GLU A 22 -11.02 -9.66 11.69
C GLU A 22 -11.16 -10.22 13.10
N ALA A 23 -12.27 -10.91 13.40
CA ALA A 23 -12.45 -11.65 14.66
C ALA A 23 -11.32 -12.67 14.82
N ARG A 24 -10.96 -13.37 13.74
CA ARG A 24 -9.84 -14.31 13.72
C ARG A 24 -8.50 -13.63 13.98
N LYS A 25 -8.19 -12.51 13.31
CA LYS A 25 -6.97 -11.70 13.55
C LYS A 25 -6.87 -11.20 15.01
N LYS A 26 -8.01 -10.94 15.65
CA LYS A 26 -8.11 -10.62 17.09
C LYS A 26 -7.96 -11.85 17.99
N GLY A 27 -7.90 -13.06 17.42
CA GLY A 27 -7.72 -14.34 18.09
C GLY A 27 -9.04 -14.91 18.61
N GLU A 28 -10.17 -14.38 18.18
CA GLU A 28 -11.50 -14.87 18.52
C GLU A 28 -11.89 -15.98 17.56
N ILE A 29 -11.87 -17.19 18.10
CA ILE A 29 -12.20 -18.42 17.39
C ILE A 29 -13.14 -19.24 18.28
N PRO A 30 -14.06 -20.03 17.71
CA PRO A 30 -14.88 -20.94 18.48
C PRO A 30 -13.97 -21.97 19.15
N ARG A 31 -13.99 -22.01 20.49
CA ARG A 31 -13.23 -22.99 21.28
C ARG A 31 -14.20 -24.04 21.79
N THR A 32 -13.97 -25.28 21.40
CA THR A 32 -14.80 -26.42 21.79
C THR A 32 -13.97 -27.34 22.68
N ALA A 33 -14.09 -27.17 23.99
CA ALA A 33 -13.30 -27.94 24.95
C ALA A 33 -13.69 -29.42 24.93
N ASP A 34 -14.98 -29.72 24.78
CA ASP A 34 -15.47 -31.10 24.85
C ASP A 34 -15.05 -31.94 23.64
N LEU A 35 -14.98 -31.32 22.45
CA LEU A 35 -14.44 -31.99 21.26
C LEU A 35 -12.94 -32.27 21.41
N GLN A 36 -12.18 -31.37 22.02
CA GLN A 36 -10.75 -31.63 22.29
C GLN A 36 -10.57 -32.80 23.25
N THR A 37 -11.37 -32.86 24.32
CA THR A 37 -11.35 -34.00 25.26
C THR A 37 -11.75 -35.31 24.58
N ALA A 38 -12.79 -35.30 23.75
CA ALA A 38 -13.22 -36.48 23.00
C ALA A 38 -12.13 -37.00 22.06
N MET A 39 -11.45 -36.10 21.35
CA MET A 39 -10.36 -36.43 20.44
C MET A 39 -9.11 -36.93 21.18
N ALA A 40 -8.84 -36.42 22.39
CA ALA A 40 -7.80 -36.97 23.26
C ALA A 40 -8.12 -38.41 23.67
N TYR A 41 -9.37 -38.70 24.08
CA TYR A 41 -9.78 -40.06 24.41
C TYR A 41 -9.75 -41.00 23.21
N LEU A 42 -10.12 -40.53 22.02
CA LEU A 42 -10.01 -41.29 20.79
C LEU A 42 -8.55 -41.62 20.47
N GLY A 43 -7.65 -40.64 20.56
CA GLY A 43 -6.21 -40.85 20.38
C GLY A 43 -5.65 -41.84 21.40
N LEU A 44 -6.10 -41.76 22.66
CA LEU A 44 -5.70 -42.70 23.72
C LEU A 44 -6.18 -44.12 23.41
N LEU A 45 -7.45 -44.29 23.02
CA LEU A 45 -8.02 -45.57 22.65
C LEU A 45 -7.25 -46.21 21.48
N LEU A 46 -7.05 -45.46 20.40
CA LEU A 46 -6.34 -45.94 19.21
C LEU A 46 -4.89 -46.31 19.54
N CYS A 47 -4.19 -45.46 20.31
CA CYS A 47 -2.83 -45.72 20.77
C CYS A 47 -2.78 -46.99 21.63
N ALA A 48 -3.68 -47.12 22.59
CA ALA A 48 -3.74 -48.28 23.49
C ALA A 48 -4.05 -49.58 22.72
N THR A 49 -4.93 -49.54 21.70
CA THR A 49 -5.21 -50.72 20.86
C THR A 49 -4.04 -51.11 19.95
N ALA A 50 -3.36 -50.13 19.35
CA ALA A 50 -2.35 -50.40 18.32
C ALA A 50 -0.96 -50.67 18.91
N VAL A 51 -0.58 -49.92 19.94
CA VAL A 51 0.78 -49.90 20.50
C VAL A 51 0.79 -50.12 22.01
N GLY A 52 -0.36 -50.15 22.68
CA GLY A 52 -0.43 -50.27 24.15
C GLY A 52 0.26 -51.51 24.72
N GLY A 53 0.21 -52.64 24.01
CA GLY A 53 0.94 -53.85 24.41
C GLY A 53 2.46 -53.67 24.37
N TYR A 54 2.99 -52.95 23.36
CA TYR A 54 4.40 -52.59 23.29
C TYR A 54 4.78 -51.60 24.41
N CYS A 55 3.96 -50.57 24.63
CA CYS A 55 4.17 -49.59 25.70
C CYS A 55 4.23 -50.27 27.08
N LEU A 56 3.29 -51.18 27.37
CA LEU A 56 3.22 -51.85 28.67
C LEU A 56 4.40 -52.80 28.88
N ARG A 57 4.78 -53.58 27.86
CA ARG A 57 5.94 -54.49 27.93
C ARG A 57 7.25 -53.71 28.07
N GLY A 58 7.46 -52.68 27.25
CA GLY A 58 8.66 -51.85 27.33
C GLY A 58 8.78 -51.11 28.66
N PHE A 59 7.65 -50.65 29.21
CA PHE A 59 7.64 -50.05 30.55
C PHE A 59 7.95 -51.07 31.65
N ALA A 60 7.40 -52.29 31.55
CA ALA A 60 7.71 -53.37 32.48
C ALA A 60 9.19 -53.80 32.39
N GLU A 61 9.75 -53.96 31.19
CA GLU A 61 11.15 -54.29 30.95
C GLU A 61 12.11 -53.22 31.49
N ALA A 62 11.70 -51.94 31.44
CA ALA A 62 12.49 -50.84 32.02
C ALA A 62 12.46 -50.83 33.57
N LEU A 63 11.36 -51.30 34.18
CA LEU A 63 11.15 -51.29 35.63
C LEU A 63 11.61 -52.57 36.33
N LEU A 64 11.55 -53.73 35.67
CA LEU A 64 11.90 -55.01 36.27
C LEU A 64 13.31 -55.03 36.87
N PRO A 65 14.35 -54.48 36.21
CA PRO A 65 15.69 -54.44 36.78
C PRO A 65 15.79 -53.63 38.07
N LEU A 66 14.92 -52.62 38.28
CA LEU A 66 14.87 -51.84 39.53
C LEU A 66 14.39 -52.69 40.72
N ILE A 67 13.64 -53.76 40.45
CA ILE A 67 13.07 -54.64 41.47
C ILE A 67 13.94 -55.90 41.63
N GLU A 68 14.39 -56.49 40.51
CA GLU A 68 15.12 -57.76 40.51
C GLU A 68 16.60 -57.62 40.84
N GLN A 69 17.21 -56.45 40.59
CA GLN A 69 18.66 -56.27 40.70
C GLN A 69 19.06 -54.97 41.44
N PRO A 70 18.53 -54.72 42.66
CA PRO A 70 18.83 -53.50 43.41
C PRO A 70 20.33 -53.34 43.71
N ASP A 71 21.02 -54.42 44.06
CA ASP A 71 22.45 -54.40 44.43
C ASP A 71 23.37 -54.02 43.25
N ARG A 72 22.99 -54.44 42.03
CA ARG A 72 23.73 -54.09 40.81
C ARG A 72 23.52 -52.64 40.40
N LEU A 73 22.33 -52.12 40.66
CA LEU A 73 22.01 -50.72 40.44
C LEU A 73 22.75 -49.83 41.45
N GLU A 74 22.83 -50.23 42.72
CA GLU A 74 23.62 -49.51 43.73
C GLU A 74 25.07 -49.31 43.26
N ALA A 75 25.70 -50.39 42.79
CA ALA A 75 27.07 -50.33 42.27
C ALA A 75 27.23 -49.46 41.01
N LEU A 76 26.17 -49.34 40.19
CA LEU A 76 26.15 -48.45 39.02
C LEU A 76 25.93 -46.98 39.40
N PHE A 77 25.10 -46.69 40.41
CA PHE A 77 24.68 -45.33 40.75
C PHE A 77 25.58 -44.63 41.78
N PHE A 78 26.17 -45.37 42.72
CA PHE A 78 26.87 -44.78 43.88
C PHE A 78 28.39 -44.97 43.86
N ARG A 79 28.94 -45.63 42.84
CA ARG A 79 30.40 -45.75 42.67
C ARG A 79 30.97 -44.47 42.03
N GLU A 80 32.05 -43.95 42.61
CA GLU A 80 32.71 -42.71 42.15
C GLU A 80 33.04 -42.75 40.64
N GLY A 81 32.51 -41.78 39.88
CA GLY A 81 32.71 -41.66 38.42
C GLY A 81 31.49 -42.03 37.56
N ALA A 82 30.38 -42.47 38.13
CA ALA A 82 29.18 -42.85 37.38
C ALA A 82 28.27 -41.65 37.04
N THR A 83 28.45 -41.04 35.86
CA THR A 83 27.57 -39.97 35.34
C THR A 83 26.59 -40.43 34.25
N ALA A 84 26.41 -41.74 34.04
CA ALA A 84 25.69 -42.27 32.87
C ALA A 84 24.44 -43.18 33.11
N PRO A 85 24.25 -43.92 34.24
CA PRO A 85 23.14 -44.87 34.32
C PRO A 85 21.76 -44.21 34.39
N ALA A 86 21.66 -43.09 35.10
CA ALA A 86 20.38 -42.42 35.36
C ALA A 86 19.67 -41.98 34.07
N GLY A 87 20.41 -41.37 33.14
CA GLY A 87 19.85 -40.91 31.87
C GLY A 87 19.37 -42.07 30.99
N SER A 88 20.10 -43.19 30.97
CA SER A 88 19.72 -44.37 30.19
C SER A 88 18.48 -45.07 30.75
N LEU A 89 18.33 -45.15 32.08
CA LEU A 89 17.16 -45.72 32.73
C LEU A 89 15.93 -44.83 32.59
N ILE A 90 16.09 -43.51 32.71
CA ILE A 90 15.03 -42.53 32.44
C ILE A 90 14.60 -42.63 30.96
N ALA A 91 15.54 -42.69 30.02
CA ALA A 91 15.23 -42.84 28.61
C ALA A 91 14.53 -44.18 28.32
N ALA A 92 14.99 -45.29 28.91
CA ALA A 92 14.38 -46.60 28.77
C ALA A 92 12.95 -46.66 29.32
N GLY A 93 12.67 -45.97 30.43
CA GLY A 93 11.32 -45.87 30.99
C GLY A 93 10.41 -44.88 30.23
N LEU A 94 10.97 -43.78 29.71
CA LEU A 94 10.19 -42.72 29.07
C LEU A 94 9.82 -43.09 27.62
N THR A 95 10.73 -43.72 26.87
CA THR A 95 10.53 -44.12 25.46
C THR A 95 9.23 -44.91 25.23
N PRO A 96 8.90 -45.98 25.99
CA PRO A 96 7.66 -46.72 25.81
C PRO A 96 6.41 -45.93 26.24
N VAL A 97 6.55 -44.89 27.07
CA VAL A 97 5.44 -44.02 27.50
C VAL A 97 5.19 -42.87 26.52
N MET A 98 6.17 -42.51 25.68
CA MET A 98 6.02 -41.41 24.72
C MET A 98 4.79 -41.55 23.81
N PRO A 99 4.48 -42.72 23.21
CA PRO A 99 3.30 -42.85 22.36
C PRO A 99 1.99 -42.54 23.09
N ILE A 100 1.84 -42.98 24.36
CA ILE A 100 0.60 -42.78 25.11
C ILE A 100 0.39 -41.31 25.51
N LEU A 101 1.45 -40.50 25.52
CA LEU A 101 1.37 -39.05 25.74
C LEU A 101 1.22 -38.29 24.42
N LEU A 102 2.02 -38.64 23.41
CA LEU A 102 2.11 -37.89 22.16
C LEU A 102 0.93 -38.15 21.23
N VAL A 103 0.40 -39.38 21.15
CA VAL A 103 -0.70 -39.68 20.23
C VAL A 103 -1.98 -38.94 20.62
N PRO A 104 -2.46 -38.96 21.89
CA PRO A 104 -3.60 -38.14 22.29
C PRO A 104 -3.37 -36.65 22.07
N ALA A 105 -2.18 -36.14 22.41
CA ALA A 105 -1.83 -34.73 22.18
C ALA A 105 -1.85 -34.38 20.68
N GLY A 106 -1.37 -35.29 19.82
CA GLY A 106 -1.41 -35.18 18.37
C GLY A 106 -2.83 -35.11 17.82
N PHE A 107 -3.76 -35.90 18.36
CA PHE A 107 -5.19 -35.83 17.99
C PHE A 107 -5.83 -34.50 18.39
N VAL A 108 -5.50 -33.97 19.58
CA VAL A 108 -5.94 -32.63 19.99
C VAL A 108 -5.38 -31.56 19.06
N LEU A 109 -4.10 -31.64 18.71
CA LEU A 109 -3.45 -30.73 17.78
C LEU A 109 -4.07 -30.81 16.37
N LEU A 110 -4.33 -32.01 15.87
CA LEU A 110 -5.00 -32.24 14.60
C LEU A 110 -6.41 -31.62 14.60
N THR A 111 -7.12 -31.73 15.71
CA THR A 111 -8.43 -31.09 15.89
C THR A 111 -8.32 -29.56 15.85
N LEU A 112 -7.34 -28.98 16.54
CA LEU A 112 -7.09 -27.54 16.48
C LEU A 112 -6.75 -27.06 15.06
N LEU A 113 -5.96 -27.83 14.32
CA LEU A 113 -5.61 -27.55 12.93
C LEU A 113 -6.83 -27.67 12.00
N ALA A 114 -7.60 -28.76 12.11
CA ALA A 114 -8.81 -29.02 11.34
C ALA A 114 -9.89 -27.95 11.57
N MET A 115 -10.07 -27.53 12.83
CA MET A 115 -10.99 -26.44 13.19
C MET A 115 -10.44 -25.05 12.84
N ARG A 116 -9.27 -24.95 12.19
CA ARG A 116 -8.64 -23.67 11.85
C ARG A 116 -8.38 -22.80 13.09
N GLY A 117 -8.24 -23.43 14.26
CA GLY A 117 -8.15 -22.80 15.58
C GLY A 117 -6.73 -22.38 15.99
N VAL A 118 -5.72 -22.62 15.15
CA VAL A 118 -4.38 -22.07 15.40
C VAL A 118 -4.33 -20.68 14.76
N VAL A 119 -4.34 -19.63 15.58
CA VAL A 119 -4.13 -18.26 15.14
C VAL A 119 -3.07 -17.61 16.01
N PHE A 120 -2.00 -17.14 15.39
CA PHE A 120 -0.95 -16.41 16.09
C PHE A 120 -1.32 -14.92 16.14
N THR A 121 -1.63 -14.42 17.33
CA THR A 121 -2.03 -13.01 17.53
C THR A 121 -1.14 -12.35 18.56
N GLY A 122 -0.25 -11.45 18.13
CA GLY A 122 0.61 -10.68 19.05
C GLY A 122 -0.19 -9.86 20.07
N SER A 123 -1.40 -9.42 19.71
CA SER A 123 -2.32 -8.68 20.57
C SER A 123 -2.80 -9.45 21.81
N LYS A 124 -2.82 -10.80 21.76
CA LYS A 124 -3.14 -11.63 22.93
C LYS A 124 -1.92 -11.99 23.77
N LEU A 125 -0.71 -11.86 23.21
CA LEU A 125 0.56 -12.08 23.92
C LEU A 125 1.00 -10.86 24.73
N ALA A 126 0.48 -9.67 24.37
CA ALA A 126 0.72 -8.45 25.13
C ALA A 126 0.22 -8.57 26.59
N PHE A 127 1.09 -8.20 27.54
CA PHE A 127 0.76 -8.16 28.95
C PHE A 127 -0.32 -7.09 29.21
N LYS A 128 -1.51 -7.52 29.65
CA LYS A 128 -2.61 -6.63 30.02
C LYS A 128 -2.90 -6.82 31.51
N VAL A 129 -2.68 -5.76 32.29
CA VAL A 129 -2.91 -5.74 33.76
C VAL A 129 -4.35 -6.13 34.10
N SER A 130 -5.33 -5.78 33.24
CA SER A 130 -6.73 -6.18 33.42
C SER A 130 -6.95 -7.70 33.46
N ARG A 131 -6.12 -8.51 32.80
CA ARG A 131 -6.25 -9.98 32.84
C ARG A 131 -5.83 -10.61 34.17
N VAL A 132 -5.05 -9.89 34.97
CA VAL A 132 -4.54 -10.37 36.27
C VAL A 132 -5.47 -9.96 37.42
N ASN A 133 -6.56 -9.22 37.15
CA ASN A 133 -7.48 -8.80 38.20
C ASN A 133 -8.19 -10.03 38.83
N PRO A 134 -7.96 -10.34 40.13
CA PRO A 134 -8.57 -11.49 40.78
C PRO A 134 -10.08 -11.34 40.94
N ILE A 135 -10.61 -10.12 41.05
CA ILE A 135 -12.04 -9.84 41.22
C ILE A 135 -12.81 -10.14 39.92
N GLU A 136 -12.29 -9.72 38.77
CA GLU A 136 -12.90 -10.05 37.47
C GLU A 136 -12.84 -11.55 37.17
N ASN A 137 -11.73 -12.21 37.49
CA ASN A 137 -11.61 -13.65 37.36
C ASN A 137 -12.59 -14.40 38.28
N ALA A 138 -12.77 -13.94 39.52
CA ALA A 138 -13.76 -14.49 40.45
C ALA A 138 -15.19 -14.29 39.92
N LYS A 139 -15.54 -13.10 39.42
CA LYS A 139 -16.84 -12.83 38.78
C LYS A 139 -17.07 -13.72 37.54
N ASN A 140 -16.03 -14.00 36.77
CA ASN A 140 -16.12 -14.89 35.61
C ASN A 140 -16.28 -16.37 36.01
N LYS A 141 -15.62 -16.83 37.08
CA LYS A 141 -15.71 -18.21 37.59
C LYS A 141 -16.97 -18.50 38.40
N TYR A 142 -17.42 -17.56 39.24
CA TYR A 142 -18.58 -17.71 40.12
C TYR A 142 -19.84 -16.98 39.62
N GLY A 143 -19.74 -16.25 38.50
CA GLY A 143 -20.90 -15.64 37.85
C GLY A 143 -21.71 -16.64 37.02
N ARG A 144 -22.77 -16.14 36.36
CA ARG A 144 -23.70 -16.94 35.54
C ARG A 144 -23.00 -17.88 34.55
N ARG A 145 -21.95 -17.40 33.87
CA ARG A 145 -21.21 -18.19 32.88
C ARG A 145 -20.46 -19.35 33.54
N GLY A 146 -19.77 -19.09 34.64
CA GLY A 146 -19.01 -20.12 35.34
C GLY A 146 -19.90 -21.17 35.99
N LEU A 147 -21.04 -20.77 36.57
CA LEU A 147 -22.02 -21.70 37.13
C LEU A 147 -22.65 -22.60 36.04
N PHE A 148 -22.89 -22.06 34.84
CA PHE A 148 -23.37 -22.84 33.70
C PHE A 148 -22.34 -23.88 33.22
N GLU A 149 -21.07 -23.50 33.10
CA GLU A 149 -19.98 -24.44 32.76
C GLU A 149 -19.78 -25.52 33.85
N PHE A 150 -19.92 -25.14 35.12
CA PHE A 150 -19.91 -26.09 36.24
C PHE A 150 -21.07 -27.09 36.11
N PHE A 151 -22.29 -26.61 35.89
CA PHE A 151 -23.46 -27.48 35.73
C PHE A 151 -23.28 -28.45 34.56
N LYS A 152 -22.78 -27.96 33.40
CA LYS A 152 -22.46 -28.81 32.25
C LYS A 152 -21.45 -29.91 32.61
N SER A 153 -20.40 -29.55 33.36
CA SER A 153 -19.37 -30.48 33.80
C SER A 153 -19.89 -31.49 34.83
N PHE A 154 -20.77 -31.05 35.73
CA PHE A 154 -21.44 -31.89 36.70
C PHE A 154 -22.34 -32.92 36.02
N VAL A 155 -23.17 -32.51 35.06
CA VAL A 155 -24.01 -33.42 34.26
C VAL A 155 -23.15 -34.46 33.54
N LYS A 156 -22.05 -34.06 32.89
CA LYS A 156 -21.12 -34.99 32.24
C LYS A 156 -20.55 -36.02 33.22
N LEU A 157 -20.12 -35.57 34.40
CA LEU A 157 -19.60 -36.45 35.44
C LEU A 157 -20.67 -37.44 35.90
N THR A 158 -21.89 -36.98 36.20
CA THR A 158 -23.01 -37.83 36.60
C THR A 158 -23.32 -38.90 35.54
N VAL A 159 -23.33 -38.52 34.25
CA VAL A 159 -23.51 -39.46 33.14
C VAL A 159 -22.43 -40.53 33.15
N TYR A 160 -21.15 -40.15 33.23
CA TYR A 160 -20.05 -41.13 33.29
C TYR A 160 -20.10 -42.02 34.54
N SER A 161 -20.47 -41.48 35.70
CA SER A 161 -20.61 -42.27 36.94
C SER A 161 -21.73 -43.31 36.83
N ILE A 162 -22.89 -42.93 36.29
CA ILE A 162 -24.00 -43.87 36.07
C ILE A 162 -23.59 -44.96 35.07
N LEU A 163 -22.95 -44.59 33.97
CA LEU A 163 -22.48 -45.54 32.96
C LEU A 163 -21.44 -46.51 33.53
N LEU A 164 -20.49 -46.01 34.32
CA LEU A 164 -19.53 -46.86 35.01
C LEU A 164 -20.23 -47.84 35.95
N ALA A 165 -21.21 -47.37 36.74
CA ALA A 165 -21.97 -48.23 37.64
C ALA A 165 -22.76 -49.31 36.89
N LEU A 166 -23.41 -48.97 35.77
CA LEU A 166 -24.13 -49.93 34.92
C LEU A 166 -23.18 -50.92 34.23
N PHE A 167 -22.06 -50.43 33.71
CA PHE A 167 -21.03 -51.26 33.08
C PHE A 167 -20.44 -52.27 34.07
N LEU A 168 -20.05 -51.81 35.26
CA LEU A 168 -19.52 -52.68 36.31
C LEU A 168 -20.56 -53.71 36.75
N ARG A 169 -21.84 -53.31 36.90
CA ARG A 169 -22.93 -54.24 37.21
C ARG A 169 -23.09 -55.33 36.15
N GLY A 170 -23.03 -54.98 34.87
CA GLY A 170 -23.10 -55.95 33.77
C GLY A 170 -21.90 -56.89 33.70
N GLN A 171 -20.74 -56.44 34.19
CA GLN A 171 -19.49 -57.21 34.17
C GLN A 171 -19.18 -57.91 35.50
N LEU A 172 -20.09 -57.93 36.48
CA LEU A 172 -19.86 -58.52 37.81
C LEU A 172 -19.47 -60.00 37.73
N ASP A 173 -20.07 -60.78 36.83
CA ASP A 173 -19.73 -62.20 36.67
C ASP A 173 -18.30 -62.39 36.17
N VAL A 174 -17.84 -61.53 35.25
CA VAL A 174 -16.46 -61.53 34.74
C VAL A 174 -15.48 -61.11 35.83
N ILE A 175 -15.83 -60.07 36.60
CA ILE A 175 -15.00 -59.55 37.69
C ILE A 175 -14.88 -60.59 38.81
N THR A 176 -15.97 -61.20 39.25
CA THR A 176 -15.94 -62.25 40.29
C THR A 176 -15.27 -63.53 39.80
N GLY A 177 -15.42 -63.89 38.52
CA GLY A 177 -14.71 -65.00 37.89
C GLY A 177 -13.19 -64.81 37.87
N SER A 178 -12.70 -63.57 37.80
CA SER A 178 -11.26 -63.26 37.79
C SER A 178 -10.54 -63.69 39.07
N LEU A 179 -11.24 -63.84 40.20
CA LEU A 179 -10.67 -64.34 41.47
C LEU A 179 -10.11 -65.76 41.36
N ARG A 180 -10.55 -66.53 40.36
CA ARG A 180 -10.10 -67.91 40.09
C ARG A 180 -9.04 -68.00 38.98
N GLY A 181 -8.71 -66.87 38.35
CA GLY A 181 -7.77 -66.81 37.23
C GLY A 181 -6.32 -66.75 37.68
N THR A 182 -5.39 -67.05 36.76
CA THR A 182 -3.96 -66.78 37.00
C THR A 182 -3.69 -65.28 36.98
N PRO A 183 -2.59 -64.78 37.60
CA PRO A 183 -2.27 -63.35 37.61
C PRO A 183 -2.24 -62.72 36.21
N ALA A 184 -1.70 -63.44 35.22
CA ALA A 184 -1.69 -62.98 33.84
C ALA A 184 -3.09 -62.85 33.23
N GLN A 185 -3.98 -63.82 33.50
CA GLN A 185 -5.37 -63.77 33.03
C GLN A 185 -6.15 -62.61 33.66
N VAL A 186 -5.92 -62.33 34.95
CA VAL A 186 -6.55 -61.20 35.65
C VAL A 186 -6.14 -59.87 35.00
N VAL A 187 -4.85 -59.68 34.70
CA VAL A 187 -4.35 -58.46 34.04
C VAL A 187 -4.96 -58.29 32.64
N LEU A 188 -5.02 -59.36 31.84
CA LEU A 188 -5.61 -59.30 30.49
C LEU A 188 -7.12 -59.00 30.55
N THR A 189 -7.84 -59.60 31.49
CA THR A 189 -9.27 -59.35 31.69
C THR A 189 -9.51 -57.91 32.13
N MET A 190 -8.69 -57.39 33.05
CA MET A 190 -8.75 -56.00 33.50
C MET A 190 -8.52 -55.02 32.34
N LEU A 191 -7.49 -55.27 31.51
CA LEU A 191 -7.21 -54.46 30.34
C LEU A 191 -8.36 -54.49 29.32
N ASP A 192 -8.96 -55.66 29.06
CA ASP A 192 -10.13 -55.78 28.18
C ASP A 192 -11.33 -54.99 28.72
N LEU A 193 -11.63 -55.09 30.01
CA LEU A 193 -12.69 -54.31 30.66
C LEU A 193 -12.43 -52.79 30.56
N MET A 194 -11.18 -52.36 30.81
CA MET A 194 -10.78 -50.96 30.69
C MET A 194 -10.93 -50.45 29.25
N MET A 195 -10.51 -51.24 28.25
CA MET A 195 -10.60 -50.86 26.83
C MET A 195 -12.05 -50.80 26.35
N ARG A 196 -12.89 -51.76 26.76
CA ARG A 196 -14.34 -51.74 26.45
C ARG A 196 -15.02 -50.53 27.07
N PHE A 197 -14.71 -50.21 28.33
CA PHE A 197 -15.27 -49.02 28.97
C PHE A 197 -14.76 -47.73 28.32
N LEU A 198 -13.46 -47.65 28.02
CA LEU A 198 -12.87 -46.51 27.30
C LEU A 198 -13.54 -46.31 25.93
N PHE A 199 -13.84 -47.38 25.19
CA PHE A 199 -14.58 -47.31 23.94
C PHE A 199 -15.97 -46.68 24.10
N ILE A 200 -16.72 -47.08 25.13
CA ILE A 200 -18.04 -46.50 25.45
C ILE A 200 -17.89 -45.01 25.80
N VAL A 201 -16.88 -44.66 26.62
CA VAL A 201 -16.59 -43.27 26.99
C VAL A 201 -16.24 -42.43 25.77
N VAL A 202 -15.42 -42.95 24.85
CA VAL A 202 -15.08 -42.27 23.58
C VAL A 202 -16.33 -42.01 22.76
N LEU A 203 -17.21 -43.01 22.58
CA LEU A 203 -18.43 -42.84 21.79
C LEU A 203 -19.33 -41.73 22.34
N ILE A 204 -19.50 -41.69 23.66
CA ILE A 204 -20.34 -40.69 24.33
C ILE A 204 -19.66 -39.32 24.32
N ALA A 205 -18.36 -39.26 24.59
CA ALA A 205 -17.57 -38.03 24.50
C ALA A 205 -17.62 -37.44 23.09
N MET A 206 -17.57 -38.27 22.04
CA MET A 206 -17.70 -37.84 20.66
C MET A 206 -19.07 -37.22 20.37
N VAL A 207 -20.16 -37.82 20.87
CA VAL A 207 -21.51 -37.24 20.73
C VAL A 207 -21.61 -35.90 21.45
N ILE A 208 -21.18 -35.84 22.72
CA ILE A 208 -21.20 -34.59 23.51
C ILE A 208 -20.30 -33.52 22.87
N GLY A 209 -19.11 -33.90 22.43
CA GLY A 209 -18.15 -33.02 21.77
C GLY A 209 -18.66 -32.49 20.42
N ALA A 210 -19.37 -33.31 19.64
CA ALA A 210 -20.00 -32.88 18.40
C ALA A 210 -21.14 -31.88 18.64
N ILE A 211 -21.99 -32.13 19.63
CA ILE A 211 -23.05 -31.20 20.05
C ILE A 211 -22.44 -29.87 20.51
N ASP A 212 -21.40 -29.92 21.36
CA ASP A 212 -20.69 -28.72 21.82
C ASP A 212 -20.06 -27.97 20.64
N ALA A 213 -19.43 -28.67 19.69
CA ALA A 213 -18.81 -28.04 18.52
C ALA A 213 -19.81 -27.28 17.67
N PHE A 214 -20.98 -27.89 17.41
CA PHE A 214 -22.06 -27.25 16.67
C PHE A 214 -22.60 -26.03 17.42
N TRP A 215 -22.85 -26.17 18.73
CA TRP A 215 -23.33 -25.07 19.56
C TRP A 215 -22.33 -23.91 19.63
N GLN A 216 -21.04 -24.18 19.86
CA GLN A 216 -20.00 -23.15 19.93
C GLN A 216 -19.80 -22.47 18.57
N ARG A 217 -19.95 -23.19 17.47
CA ARG A 217 -19.90 -22.61 16.12
C ARG A 217 -21.10 -21.70 15.86
N ALA A 218 -22.31 -22.15 16.20
CA ALA A 218 -23.53 -21.35 16.08
C ALA A 218 -23.47 -20.09 16.95
N GLU A 219 -23.00 -20.23 18.19
CA GLU A 219 -22.84 -19.12 19.13
C GLU A 219 -21.77 -18.12 18.66
N HIS A 220 -20.65 -18.61 18.11
CA HIS A 220 -19.63 -17.74 17.52
C HIS A 220 -20.17 -16.98 16.30
N HIS A 221 -20.96 -17.63 15.45
CA HIS A 221 -21.63 -16.98 14.32
C HIS A 221 -22.64 -15.94 14.81
N ARG A 222 -23.45 -16.27 15.83
CA ARG A 222 -24.44 -15.38 16.44
C ARG A 222 -23.80 -14.14 17.05
N LYS A 223 -22.68 -14.29 17.77
CA LYS A 223 -21.91 -13.16 18.34
C LYS A 223 -21.36 -12.21 17.29
N ASN A 224 -20.97 -12.75 16.13
CA ASN A 224 -20.40 -11.97 15.04
C ASN A 224 -21.44 -11.36 14.08
N ARG A 225 -22.74 -11.60 14.28
CA ARG A 225 -23.82 -10.99 13.47
C ARG A 225 -23.66 -9.48 13.36
N MET A 226 -24.14 -8.94 12.26
CA MET A 226 -23.98 -7.53 11.89
C MET A 226 -25.29 -6.78 11.98
N THR A 227 -25.20 -5.48 12.27
CA THR A 227 -26.32 -4.56 12.10
C THR A 227 -26.34 -4.03 10.67
N LEU A 228 -27.47 -3.48 10.23
CA LEU A 228 -27.58 -2.82 8.92
C LEU A 228 -26.55 -1.69 8.73
N LYS A 229 -26.23 -0.99 9.82
CA LYS A 229 -25.24 0.10 9.83
C LYS A 229 -23.83 -0.43 9.60
N GLU A 230 -23.43 -1.46 10.35
CA GLU A 230 -22.12 -2.11 10.17
C GLU A 230 -21.93 -2.65 8.75
N LEU A 231 -22.97 -3.28 8.17
CA LEU A 231 -22.95 -3.76 6.79
C LEU A 231 -22.73 -2.62 5.78
N ARG A 232 -23.47 -1.53 5.95
CA ARG A 232 -23.36 -0.36 5.05
C ARG A 232 -21.99 0.31 5.17
N ASP A 233 -21.46 0.39 6.37
CA ASP A 233 -20.14 0.99 6.60
C ASP A 233 -19.02 0.09 6.08
N GLU A 234 -19.14 -1.24 6.19
CA GLU A 234 -18.21 -2.17 5.54
C GLU A 234 -18.23 -2.02 4.00
N MET A 235 -19.41 -1.89 3.39
CA MET A 235 -19.51 -1.65 1.94
C MET A 235 -18.84 -0.32 1.53
N LYS A 236 -19.02 0.74 2.33
CA LYS A 236 -18.35 2.03 2.10
C LYS A 236 -16.83 1.93 2.22
N GLU A 237 -16.31 1.14 3.16
CA GLU A 237 -14.86 0.96 3.30
C GLU A 237 -14.26 0.19 2.12
N VAL A 238 -14.98 -0.80 1.58
CA VAL A 238 -14.50 -1.64 0.47
C VAL A 238 -14.59 -0.91 -0.87
N GLU A 239 -15.72 -0.28 -1.17
CA GLU A 239 -15.97 0.37 -2.45
C GLU A 239 -15.53 1.85 -2.47
N GLY A 240 -15.29 2.42 -1.30
CA GLY A 240 -15.10 3.85 -1.09
C GLY A 240 -16.42 4.61 -1.12
N ASP A 241 -16.46 5.80 -0.50
CA ASP A 241 -17.65 6.64 -0.56
C ASP A 241 -17.89 7.10 -2.02
N PRO A 242 -19.06 6.82 -2.62
CA PRO A 242 -19.39 7.24 -3.97
C PRO A 242 -19.29 8.76 -4.16
N HIS A 243 -19.56 9.56 -3.11
CA HIS A 243 -19.38 11.01 -3.15
C HIS A 243 -17.91 11.40 -3.28
N VAL A 244 -17.02 10.73 -2.54
CA VAL A 244 -15.58 10.97 -2.63
C VAL A 244 -15.05 10.56 -4.00
N LYS A 245 -15.53 9.45 -4.57
CA LYS A 245 -15.17 9.03 -5.93
C LYS A 245 -15.63 10.05 -6.99
N ALA A 246 -16.84 10.57 -6.87
CA ALA A 246 -17.37 11.60 -7.76
C ALA A 246 -16.58 12.91 -7.64
N GLN A 247 -16.27 13.36 -6.42
CA GLN A 247 -15.46 14.56 -6.17
C GLN A 247 -14.05 14.44 -6.75
N ARG A 248 -13.39 13.28 -6.61
CA ARG A 248 -12.07 13.04 -7.20
C ARG A 248 -12.12 13.13 -8.73
N ARG A 249 -13.17 12.59 -9.36
CA ARG A 249 -13.38 12.69 -10.82
C ARG A 249 -13.59 14.13 -11.28
N MET A 250 -14.39 14.93 -10.56
CA MET A 250 -14.58 16.34 -10.91
C MET A 250 -13.28 17.14 -10.80
N LYS A 251 -12.54 17.01 -9.69
CA LYS A 251 -11.23 17.68 -9.52
C LYS A 251 -10.22 17.28 -10.59
N ALA A 252 -10.21 16.00 -11.00
CA ALA A 252 -9.31 15.54 -12.07
C ALA A 252 -9.64 16.20 -13.42
N GLN A 253 -10.92 16.37 -13.75
CA GLN A 253 -11.36 17.06 -14.97
C GLN A 253 -11.00 18.54 -14.94
N GLU A 254 -11.19 19.20 -13.81
CA GLU A 254 -10.82 20.61 -13.62
C GLU A 254 -9.31 20.84 -13.78
N LEU A 255 -8.49 19.97 -13.18
CA LEU A 255 -7.03 20.06 -13.30
C LEU A 255 -6.55 19.83 -14.74
N ALA A 256 -7.15 18.86 -15.45
CA ALA A 256 -6.84 18.61 -16.85
C ALA A 256 -7.19 19.81 -17.74
N LEU A 257 -8.35 20.45 -17.51
CA LEU A 257 -8.75 21.64 -18.22
C LEU A 257 -7.82 22.82 -17.92
N ASN A 258 -7.44 23.03 -16.66
CA ASN A 258 -6.51 24.09 -16.28
C ASN A 258 -5.12 23.91 -16.91
N ARG A 259 -4.59 22.68 -16.97
CA ARG A 259 -3.32 22.40 -17.66
C ARG A 259 -3.41 22.70 -19.15
N MET A 260 -4.45 22.19 -19.82
CA MET A 260 -4.69 22.47 -21.23
C MET A 260 -4.78 23.98 -21.53
N MET A 261 -5.39 24.77 -20.64
CA MET A 261 -5.46 26.23 -20.79
C MET A 261 -4.11 26.93 -20.60
N GLN A 262 -3.19 26.36 -19.80
CA GLN A 262 -1.83 26.89 -19.61
C GLN A 262 -0.94 26.70 -20.84
N ASP A 263 -1.27 25.74 -21.70
CA ASP A 263 -0.51 25.46 -22.93
C ASP A 263 -0.93 26.34 -24.11
N VAL A 264 -2.12 26.98 -24.04
CA VAL A 264 -2.66 27.86 -25.11
C VAL A 264 -1.74 29.04 -25.43
N PRO A 265 -1.13 29.78 -24.47
CA PRO A 265 -0.22 30.88 -24.77
C PRO A 265 1.04 30.47 -25.54
N GLY A 266 1.43 29.19 -25.50
CA GLY A 266 2.57 28.64 -26.24
C GLY A 266 2.21 28.16 -27.65
N ALA A 267 0.94 28.25 -28.05
CA ALA A 267 0.50 27.86 -29.39
C ALA A 267 0.91 28.89 -30.45
N ASP A 268 1.19 28.41 -31.66
CA ASP A 268 1.55 29.26 -32.80
C ASP A 268 0.31 29.71 -33.58
N VAL A 269 -0.76 28.90 -33.60
CA VAL A 269 -2.05 29.28 -34.18
C VAL A 269 -3.21 28.60 -33.44
N VAL A 270 -4.37 29.25 -33.41
CA VAL A 270 -5.64 28.64 -33.02
C VAL A 270 -6.61 28.63 -34.20
N ILE A 271 -7.01 27.43 -34.62
CA ILE A 271 -8.01 27.22 -35.67
C ILE A 271 -9.40 27.13 -35.03
N VAL A 272 -10.33 27.97 -35.47
CA VAL A 272 -11.67 28.07 -34.86
C VAL A 272 -12.79 27.80 -35.85
N ASN A 273 -13.81 27.11 -35.36
CA ASN A 273 -15.18 27.21 -35.87
C ASN A 273 -15.89 28.20 -34.93
N PRO A 274 -16.28 29.40 -35.40
CA PRO A 274 -16.54 30.60 -34.58
C PRO A 274 -17.26 30.39 -33.25
N THR A 275 -18.26 29.51 -33.20
CA THR A 275 -19.05 29.26 -31.99
C THR A 275 -18.79 27.90 -31.34
N HIS A 276 -18.27 26.91 -32.07
CA HIS A 276 -18.36 25.51 -31.64
C HIS A 276 -17.04 24.81 -31.35
N TYR A 277 -15.95 25.12 -32.07
CA TYR A 277 -14.67 24.41 -31.90
C TYR A 277 -13.50 25.36 -31.89
N ALA A 278 -12.50 25.05 -31.07
CA ALA A 278 -11.20 25.70 -31.11
C ALA A 278 -10.12 24.62 -30.93
N VAL A 279 -9.10 24.65 -31.79
CA VAL A 279 -7.94 23.77 -31.75
C VAL A 279 -6.69 24.63 -31.82
N ALA A 280 -5.86 24.57 -30.79
CA ALA A 280 -4.59 25.26 -30.70
C ALA A 280 -3.46 24.31 -31.14
N LEU A 281 -2.63 24.78 -32.07
CA LEU A 281 -1.55 24.02 -32.68
C LEU A 281 -0.21 24.71 -32.42
N THR A 282 0.84 23.91 -32.27
CA THR A 282 2.22 24.38 -32.24
C THR A 282 3.09 23.62 -33.23
N TRP A 283 4.09 24.28 -33.81
CA TRP A 283 5.09 23.67 -34.70
C TRP A 283 6.42 23.52 -33.98
N ASP A 284 7.06 22.36 -34.17
CA ASP A 284 8.47 22.22 -33.82
C ASP A 284 9.35 22.80 -34.94
N ARG A 285 10.51 23.35 -34.58
CA ARG A 285 11.43 24.01 -35.53
C ARG A 285 12.25 23.00 -36.36
N LEU A 286 12.07 21.71 -36.12
CA LEU A 286 12.68 20.63 -36.89
C LEU A 286 11.96 20.48 -38.25
N PRO A 287 12.68 20.56 -39.37
CA PRO A 287 12.08 20.41 -40.69
C PRO A 287 11.46 19.02 -40.86
N GLY A 288 10.19 18.97 -41.28
CA GLY A 288 9.46 17.73 -41.57
C GLY A 288 8.50 17.24 -40.47
N SER A 289 8.36 17.97 -39.35
CA SER A 289 7.40 17.62 -38.28
C SER A 289 6.01 18.24 -38.52
N ALA A 290 4.95 17.46 -38.29
CA ALA A 290 3.58 17.96 -38.32
C ALA A 290 3.24 18.70 -37.01
N PRO A 291 2.39 19.75 -37.05
CA PRO A 291 2.06 20.49 -35.84
C PRO A 291 1.34 19.62 -34.81
N VAL A 292 1.60 19.92 -33.54
CA VAL A 292 1.07 19.20 -32.38
C VAL A 292 -0.12 19.97 -31.81
N CYS A 293 -1.20 19.24 -31.48
CA CYS A 293 -2.36 19.82 -30.83
C CYS A 293 -2.09 20.05 -29.34
N VAL A 294 -1.94 21.31 -28.90
CA VAL A 294 -1.67 21.66 -27.49
C VAL A 294 -2.95 21.87 -26.67
N ALA A 295 -4.03 22.32 -27.29
CA ALA A 295 -5.32 22.44 -26.65
C ALA A 295 -6.44 22.23 -27.67
N LYS A 296 -7.55 21.62 -27.25
CA LYS A 296 -8.77 21.57 -28.06
C LYS A 296 -10.01 21.60 -27.19
N GLY A 297 -11.06 22.26 -27.66
CA GLY A 297 -12.29 22.43 -26.91
C GLY A 297 -13.51 22.56 -27.80
N LYS A 298 -14.68 22.28 -27.22
CA LYS A 298 -15.97 22.57 -27.81
C LYS A 298 -16.75 23.58 -26.97
N ASP A 299 -17.62 24.36 -27.61
CA ASP A 299 -18.55 25.30 -26.99
C ASP A 299 -17.88 26.19 -25.93
N MET A 300 -18.21 26.05 -24.64
CA MET A 300 -17.63 26.85 -23.56
C MET A 300 -16.11 26.72 -23.42
N VAL A 301 -15.55 25.54 -23.69
CA VAL A 301 -14.10 25.34 -23.65
C VAL A 301 -13.45 26.02 -24.86
N ALA A 302 -14.11 25.99 -26.02
CA ALA A 302 -13.65 26.71 -27.20
C ALA A 302 -13.65 28.22 -26.99
N ALA A 303 -14.68 28.76 -26.31
CA ALA A 303 -14.74 30.17 -25.92
C ALA A 303 -13.56 30.57 -25.03
N ARG A 304 -13.27 29.77 -24.00
CA ARG A 304 -12.11 30.01 -23.12
C ARG A 304 -10.78 29.94 -23.86
N ILE A 305 -10.61 28.99 -24.79
CA ILE A 305 -9.39 28.88 -25.61
C ILE A 305 -9.21 30.15 -26.46
N ARG A 306 -10.29 30.69 -27.05
CA ARG A 306 -10.24 31.95 -27.80
C ARG A 306 -9.86 33.14 -26.91
N GLU A 307 -10.47 33.25 -25.73
CA GLU A 307 -10.13 34.31 -24.75
C GLU A 307 -8.67 34.24 -24.33
N ALA A 308 -8.16 33.03 -24.02
CA ALA A 308 -6.76 32.82 -23.65
C ALA A 308 -5.81 33.12 -24.82
N ALA A 309 -6.16 32.73 -26.04
CA ALA A 309 -5.38 33.03 -27.24
C ALA A 309 -5.34 34.53 -27.54
N GLN A 310 -6.47 35.24 -27.39
CA GLN A 310 -6.53 36.71 -27.53
C GLN A 310 -5.68 37.40 -26.46
N ALA A 311 -5.77 36.97 -25.21
CA ALA A 311 -4.97 37.54 -24.12
C ALA A 311 -3.46 37.32 -24.31
N ALA A 312 -3.06 36.19 -24.90
CA ALA A 312 -1.68 35.85 -25.21
C ALA A 312 -1.20 36.33 -26.59
N GLN A 313 -2.04 37.05 -27.34
CA GLN A 313 -1.77 37.50 -28.72
C GLN A 313 -1.40 36.37 -29.70
N VAL A 314 -1.96 35.17 -29.49
CA VAL A 314 -1.83 34.05 -30.43
C VAL A 314 -2.78 34.27 -31.62
N PRO A 315 -2.31 34.15 -32.88
CA PRO A 315 -3.15 34.32 -34.06
C PRO A 315 -4.34 33.34 -34.09
N ILE A 316 -5.54 33.87 -34.32
CA ILE A 316 -6.77 33.08 -34.45
C ILE A 316 -7.20 33.08 -35.92
N HIS A 317 -7.27 31.88 -36.52
CA HIS A 317 -7.70 31.70 -37.90
C HIS A 317 -9.06 30.99 -37.95
N SER A 318 -10.03 31.60 -38.63
CA SER A 318 -11.37 31.03 -38.78
C SER A 318 -11.41 30.09 -39.98
N ASP A 319 -11.42 28.79 -39.71
CA ASP A 319 -11.59 27.75 -40.72
C ASP A 319 -12.51 26.64 -40.16
N PRO A 320 -13.84 26.79 -40.30
CA PRO A 320 -14.81 25.86 -39.75
C PRO A 320 -14.65 24.38 -40.17
N PRO A 321 -14.42 24.02 -41.45
CA PRO A 321 -14.23 22.62 -41.83
C PRO A 321 -12.97 22.01 -41.21
N THR A 322 -11.85 22.74 -41.21
CA THR A 322 -10.59 22.26 -40.63
C THR A 322 -10.66 22.15 -39.11
N ALA A 323 -11.27 23.12 -38.42
CA ALA A 323 -11.48 23.06 -36.97
C ALA A 323 -12.30 21.82 -36.55
N ARG A 324 -13.36 21.48 -37.30
CA ARG A 324 -14.19 20.29 -37.05
C ARG A 324 -13.40 19.00 -37.26
N ALA A 325 -12.63 18.94 -38.35
CA ALA A 325 -11.80 17.79 -38.68
C ALA A 325 -10.74 17.55 -37.60
N LEU A 326 -9.94 18.57 -37.28
CA LEU A 326 -8.88 18.49 -36.28
C LEU A 326 -9.40 18.16 -34.87
N PHE A 327 -10.56 18.70 -34.47
CA PHE A 327 -11.16 18.38 -33.18
C PHE A 327 -11.55 16.89 -33.08
N ALA A 328 -12.06 16.33 -34.17
CA ALA A 328 -12.50 14.93 -34.24
C ALA A 328 -11.32 13.95 -34.35
N THR A 329 -10.29 14.28 -35.12
CA THR A 329 -9.21 13.33 -35.49
C THR A 329 -7.99 13.39 -34.59
N THR A 330 -7.64 14.53 -34.01
CA THR A 330 -6.35 14.72 -33.30
C THR A 330 -6.54 14.82 -31.79
N ARG A 331 -5.80 14.06 -30.96
CA ARG A 331 -5.83 14.22 -29.49
C ARG A 331 -4.83 15.28 -29.02
N ILE A 332 -5.03 15.79 -27.81
CA ILE A 332 -4.10 16.74 -27.19
C ILE A 332 -2.75 16.02 -26.95
N GLY A 333 -1.65 16.65 -27.37
CA GLY A 333 -0.30 16.09 -27.37
C GLY A 333 0.07 15.27 -28.60
N GLU A 334 -0.86 15.03 -29.53
CA GLU A 334 -0.61 14.31 -30.78
C GLU A 334 -0.36 15.26 -31.96
N GLN A 335 0.45 14.81 -32.91
CA GLN A 335 0.62 15.46 -34.20
C GLN A 335 -0.64 15.31 -35.06
N ILE A 336 -0.95 16.32 -35.87
CA ILE A 336 -2.06 16.25 -36.81
C ILE A 336 -1.81 15.19 -37.89
N ALA A 337 -2.88 14.52 -38.33
CA ALA A 337 -2.80 13.55 -39.42
C ALA A 337 -2.37 14.18 -40.75
N ILE A 338 -1.66 13.39 -41.58
CA ILE A 338 -1.12 13.79 -42.89
C ILE A 338 -2.20 14.40 -43.81
N ASP A 339 -3.42 13.88 -43.70
CA ASP A 339 -4.58 14.30 -44.49
C ASP A 339 -4.98 15.76 -44.26
N HIS A 340 -4.57 16.37 -43.15
CA HIS A 340 -4.95 17.73 -42.77
C HIS A 340 -3.92 18.81 -43.17
N TYR A 341 -2.72 18.45 -43.64
CA TYR A 341 -1.70 19.42 -44.05
C TYR A 341 -1.06 19.15 -45.42
N ARG A 342 -1.42 18.06 -46.10
CA ARG A 342 -0.94 17.77 -47.46
C ARG A 342 -1.90 18.32 -48.52
N TYR A 343 -1.80 19.63 -48.80
CA TYR A 343 -2.42 20.25 -49.98
C TYR A 343 -1.34 20.53 -51.04
N GLY A 344 -1.39 19.83 -52.18
CA GLY A 344 -0.47 20.09 -53.29
C GLY A 344 -0.41 19.01 -54.38
N ARG A 345 -1.41 19.00 -55.27
CA ARG A 345 -1.32 18.81 -56.74
C ARG A 345 -2.71 18.46 -57.32
N GLY A 346 -3.47 19.46 -57.77
CA GLY A 346 -4.66 19.23 -58.60
C GLY A 346 -5.75 20.30 -58.49
N GLY A 347 -5.71 21.30 -59.40
CA GLY A 347 -6.86 22.01 -59.99
C GLY A 347 -7.85 22.81 -59.13
N ASP A 348 -7.62 24.14 -59.08
CA ASP A 348 -8.57 25.28 -58.96
C ASP A 348 -9.48 25.46 -57.70
N PRO A 349 -9.96 26.69 -57.34
CA PRO A 349 -9.69 28.05 -57.86
C PRO A 349 -9.29 29.08 -56.76
N PHE A 350 -8.67 28.69 -55.63
CA PHE A 350 -8.33 29.64 -54.55
C PHE A 350 -7.14 30.58 -54.87
N CYS A 351 -6.47 30.36 -56.01
CA CYS A 351 -5.36 31.20 -56.49
C CYS A 351 -5.68 31.96 -57.80
N ARG A 352 -6.96 32.24 -58.08
CA ARG A 352 -7.34 33.27 -59.05
C ARG A 352 -8.22 34.32 -58.39
N GLY A 353 -7.59 35.42 -58.05
CA GLY A 353 -8.21 36.62 -57.52
C GLY A 353 -7.14 37.69 -57.45
N ASP A 354 -6.93 38.36 -58.58
CA ASP A 354 -6.40 39.70 -58.78
C ASP A 354 -5.40 40.21 -57.74
N ALA A 355 -4.12 40.23 -58.14
CA ALA A 355 -3.13 41.06 -57.48
C ALA A 355 -3.63 42.52 -57.48
N PRO A 356 -3.94 43.12 -56.32
CA PRO A 356 -4.00 44.56 -56.23
C PRO A 356 -2.56 45.02 -56.19
N GLN A 357 -2.11 45.68 -57.26
CA GLN A 357 -1.05 46.68 -57.15
C GLN A 357 -1.58 47.80 -56.25
N GLY A 358 -1.45 47.60 -54.94
CA GLY A 358 -1.84 48.51 -53.88
C GLY A 358 -0.87 48.34 -52.73
N ARG A 359 -0.03 49.35 -52.55
CA ARG A 359 0.93 49.58 -51.45
C ARG A 359 0.78 48.61 -50.27
N ALA A 360 1.75 47.70 -50.13
CA ALA A 360 2.16 47.20 -48.82
C ALA A 360 2.85 48.37 -48.07
N GLU A 361 2.04 49.28 -47.55
CA GLU A 361 2.47 50.17 -46.47
C GLU A 361 2.18 49.48 -45.14
N GLY A 362 3.27 49.05 -44.49
CA GLY A 362 3.40 49.10 -43.04
C GLY A 362 2.69 48.03 -42.21
N LEU A 363 3.36 46.89 -42.04
CA LEU A 363 3.53 46.25 -40.72
C LEU A 363 4.86 45.49 -40.74
N GLU A 364 5.94 46.21 -41.12
CA GLU A 364 7.27 45.78 -40.73
C GLU A 364 7.36 45.94 -39.20
N MET A 365 7.67 44.86 -38.48
CA MET A 365 8.08 44.93 -37.09
C MET A 365 9.52 45.48 -37.06
N THR A 366 9.68 46.76 -37.41
CA THR A 366 10.95 47.40 -37.74
C THR A 366 11.76 47.84 -36.52
N ASP A 367 11.65 47.12 -35.40
CA ASP A 367 12.48 47.43 -34.24
C ASP A 367 13.04 46.18 -33.57
N TYR A 368 14.16 45.69 -34.12
CA TYR A 368 14.96 44.65 -33.48
C TYR A 368 15.37 45.03 -32.04
N ALA A 369 15.36 46.34 -31.69
CA ALA A 369 15.58 46.79 -30.32
C ALA A 369 14.43 46.41 -29.36
N GLN A 370 13.18 46.39 -29.84
CA GLN A 370 12.04 45.90 -29.05
C GLN A 370 12.14 44.39 -28.79
N LEU A 371 12.55 43.61 -29.79
CA LEU A 371 12.78 42.17 -29.65
C LEU A 371 13.91 41.86 -28.64
N ALA A 372 15.01 42.63 -28.67
CA ALA A 372 16.08 42.51 -27.68
C ALA A 372 15.61 42.90 -26.27
N THR A 373 14.81 43.96 -26.14
CA THR A 373 14.26 44.38 -24.85
C THR A 373 13.35 43.31 -24.24
N ILE A 374 12.45 42.74 -25.04
CA ILE A 374 11.53 41.68 -24.59
C ILE A 374 12.30 40.41 -24.18
N THR A 375 13.29 39.99 -24.99
CA THR A 375 14.09 38.80 -24.66
C THR A 375 14.96 38.99 -23.42
N GLN A 376 15.44 40.21 -23.17
CA GLN A 376 16.19 40.56 -21.96
C GLN A 376 15.30 40.58 -20.70
N ILE A 377 14.08 41.12 -20.78
CA ILE A 377 13.09 41.07 -19.70
C ILE A 377 12.74 39.62 -19.35
N LEU A 378 12.54 38.77 -20.36
CA LEU A 378 12.27 37.34 -20.16
C LEU A 378 13.44 36.62 -19.49
N LEU A 379 14.67 36.91 -19.90
CA LEU A 379 15.89 36.38 -19.27
C LEU A 379 15.98 36.81 -17.80
N GLU A 380 15.79 38.09 -17.50
CA GLU A 380 15.84 38.60 -16.12
C GLU A 380 14.75 37.99 -15.24
N THR A 381 13.56 37.77 -15.81
CA THR A 381 12.44 37.13 -15.12
C THR A 381 12.76 35.68 -14.77
N GLU A 382 13.34 34.91 -15.69
CA GLU A 382 13.76 33.53 -15.41
C GLU A 382 14.94 33.48 -14.43
N LEU A 383 15.92 34.39 -14.54
CA LEU A 383 17.02 34.50 -13.58
C LEU A 383 16.55 34.88 -12.17
N LYS A 384 15.46 35.65 -12.05
CA LYS A 384 14.82 35.94 -10.75
C LYS A 384 14.17 34.69 -10.16
N LYS A 385 13.52 33.86 -10.98
CA LYS A 385 12.95 32.57 -10.56
C LYS A 385 14.03 31.58 -10.11
N VAL A 386 15.13 31.47 -10.88
CA VAL A 386 16.29 30.65 -10.52
C VAL A 386 16.84 31.07 -9.14
N ARG A 387 17.02 32.37 -8.91
CA ARG A 387 17.47 32.88 -7.59
C ARG A 387 16.50 32.52 -6.46
N GLY A 388 15.20 32.61 -6.70
CA GLY A 388 14.18 32.23 -5.72
C GLY A 388 14.22 30.73 -5.38
N HIS A 389 14.27 29.86 -6.40
CA HIS A 389 14.37 28.41 -6.18
C HIS A 389 15.68 28.01 -5.49
N ARG A 390 16.79 28.65 -5.85
CA ARG A 390 18.08 28.41 -5.19
C ARG A 390 18.07 28.80 -3.71
N GLN A 391 17.39 29.89 -3.35
CA GLN A 391 17.19 30.27 -1.94
C GLN A 391 16.30 29.28 -1.19
N GLU A 392 15.25 28.76 -1.84
CA GLU A 392 14.37 27.72 -1.29
C GLU A 392 15.15 26.43 -1.02
N VAL A 393 15.97 25.97 -1.97
CA VAL A 393 16.86 24.81 -1.80
C VAL A 393 17.84 25.02 -0.64
N ALA A 394 18.47 26.20 -0.56
CA ALA A 394 19.42 26.52 0.52
C ALA A 394 18.75 26.56 1.92
N ALA A 395 17.50 27.02 2.02
CA ALA A 395 16.76 27.02 3.28
C ALA A 395 16.38 25.59 3.74
N LEU A 396 16.04 24.72 2.78
CA LEU A 396 15.76 23.31 3.05
C LEU A 396 17.02 22.54 3.46
N ASP A 397 18.16 22.84 2.84
CA ASP A 397 19.46 22.26 3.18
C ASP A 397 19.92 22.65 4.60
N LEU A 398 19.71 23.92 4.98
CA LEU A 398 19.95 24.39 6.35
C LEU A 398 19.05 23.65 7.37
N SER A 399 17.79 23.44 7.01
CA SER A 399 16.82 22.72 7.87
C SER A 399 17.22 21.25 8.05
N LEU A 400 17.72 20.59 7.00
CA LEU A 400 18.26 19.24 7.06
C LEU A 400 19.51 19.17 7.94
N THR A 401 20.41 20.14 7.81
CA THR A 401 21.64 20.23 8.62
C THR A 401 21.32 20.42 10.11
N GLN A 402 20.35 21.29 10.44
CA GLN A 402 19.88 21.45 11.82
C GLN A 402 19.28 20.17 12.38
N MET A 403 18.52 19.42 11.58
CA MET A 403 17.96 18.14 11.99
C MET A 403 19.03 17.06 12.20
N ASP A 404 20.04 16.98 11.33
CA ASP A 404 21.12 16.01 11.47
C ASP A 404 21.99 16.34 12.72
N ALA A 405 22.21 17.62 13.03
CA ALA A 405 22.86 18.06 14.27
C ALA A 405 22.07 17.69 15.54
N LEU A 406 20.72 17.84 15.53
CA LEU A 406 19.86 17.42 16.63
C LEU A 406 19.93 15.90 16.87
N ARG A 407 20.06 15.12 15.79
CA ARG A 407 20.21 13.67 15.88
C ARG A 407 21.55 13.27 16.48
N GLU A 408 22.64 13.92 16.09
CA GLU A 408 23.97 13.66 16.66
C GLU A 408 24.03 14.01 18.14
N ALA A 409 23.47 15.16 18.55
CA ALA A 409 23.36 15.54 19.96
C ALA A 409 22.59 14.50 20.78
N ALA A 410 21.46 14.00 20.26
CA ALA A 410 20.66 12.98 20.93
C ALA A 410 21.37 11.61 21.04
N LEU A 411 22.32 11.29 20.15
CA LEU A 411 23.13 10.08 20.23
C LEU A 411 24.30 10.22 21.20
N ALA A 412 24.82 11.44 21.40
CA ALA A 412 25.93 11.71 22.31
C ALA A 412 25.53 11.68 23.80
N ASP A 413 24.28 12.04 24.14
CA ASP A 413 23.76 12.03 25.52
C ASP A 413 23.47 10.62 26.11
N GLY A 414 23.77 9.56 25.36
CA GLY A 414 23.45 8.16 25.72
C GLY A 414 24.29 7.53 26.84
N GLU A 415 25.24 8.24 27.46
CA GLU A 415 26.15 7.69 28.48
C GLU A 415 25.68 7.86 29.95
N THR A 416 24.56 8.56 30.23
CA THR A 416 24.09 8.73 31.62
C THR A 416 22.83 7.91 31.95
N VAL A 417 22.91 7.23 33.10
CA VAL A 417 22.04 6.16 33.59
C VAL A 417 20.61 6.67 33.86
N THR A 418 19.78 6.73 32.81
CA THR A 418 18.30 6.87 32.91
C THR A 418 17.58 6.16 31.75
N ALA A 419 18.25 5.19 31.11
CA ALA A 419 17.86 4.59 29.84
C ALA A 419 16.55 3.77 29.83
N ARG A 420 15.94 3.41 30.98
CA ARG A 420 14.70 2.59 30.97
C ARG A 420 13.38 3.39 30.90
N GLN A 421 13.40 4.69 31.20
CA GLN A 421 12.24 5.58 31.03
C GLN A 421 12.24 6.30 29.66
N GLN A 422 13.40 6.39 29.00
CA GLN A 422 13.60 7.10 27.74
C GLN A 422 13.22 6.28 26.49
N ILE A 423 13.32 4.95 26.53
CA ILE A 423 13.06 4.05 25.39
C ILE A 423 11.63 4.19 24.79
N GLY A 424 10.64 4.59 25.59
CA GLY A 424 9.27 4.85 25.11
C GLY A 424 9.10 6.19 24.41
N ALA A 425 9.88 7.21 24.79
CA ALA A 425 9.87 8.53 24.16
C ALA A 425 10.80 8.56 22.93
N ASP A 426 11.96 7.89 23.01
CA ASP A 426 12.95 7.82 21.93
C ASP A 426 12.41 7.10 20.70
N THR A 427 11.66 6.00 20.85
CA THR A 427 11.13 5.28 19.67
C THR A 427 10.11 6.10 18.87
N LEU A 428 9.26 6.87 19.55
CA LEU A 428 8.31 7.79 18.90
C LEU A 428 9.01 9.03 18.34
N TRP A 429 9.99 9.57 19.05
CA TRP A 429 10.75 10.74 18.62
C TRP A 429 11.67 10.43 17.43
N GLN A 430 12.36 9.29 17.46
CA GLN A 430 13.15 8.76 16.33
C GLN A 430 12.25 8.46 15.13
N GLY A 431 11.06 7.89 15.35
CA GLY A 431 10.06 7.69 14.28
C GLY A 431 9.61 9.00 13.63
N TRP A 432 9.33 10.02 14.45
CA TRP A 432 8.95 11.36 13.97
C TRP A 432 10.09 12.04 13.20
N LEU A 433 11.34 11.95 13.69
CA LEU A 433 12.54 12.48 13.01
C LEU A 433 12.75 11.85 11.64
N VAL A 434 12.65 10.52 11.54
CA VAL A 434 12.80 9.80 10.27
C VAL A 434 11.72 10.24 9.28
N GLN A 435 10.47 10.38 9.74
CA GLN A 435 9.36 10.83 8.90
C GLN A 435 9.55 12.28 8.44
N LYS A 436 9.96 13.19 9.33
CA LYS A 436 10.19 14.60 8.99
C LYS A 436 11.39 14.79 8.06
N ARG A 437 12.46 14.01 8.25
CA ARG A 437 13.62 14.02 7.35
C ARG A 437 13.25 13.53 5.96
N ALA A 438 12.44 12.46 5.87
CA ALA A 438 11.94 11.96 4.58
C ALA A 438 11.03 12.98 3.87
N GLU A 439 10.23 13.73 4.63
CA GLU A 439 9.41 14.83 4.11
C GLU A 439 10.29 15.95 3.55
N LEU A 440 11.27 16.43 4.31
CA LEU A 440 12.20 17.48 3.87
C LEU A 440 13.00 17.07 2.64
N LEU A 441 13.49 15.84 2.56
CA LEU A 441 14.21 15.33 1.39
C LEU A 441 13.33 15.31 0.13
N ARG A 442 12.04 14.99 0.26
CA ARG A 442 11.08 15.07 -0.86
C ARG A 442 10.86 16.52 -1.30
N HIS A 443 10.72 17.44 -0.35
CA HIS A 443 10.59 18.87 -0.66
C HIS A 443 11.84 19.41 -1.33
N MET A 444 13.03 19.02 -0.88
CA MET A 444 14.31 19.40 -1.48
C MET A 444 14.44 18.86 -2.92
N ALA A 445 14.09 17.60 -3.15
CA ALA A 445 14.12 17.01 -4.50
C ALA A 445 13.17 17.73 -5.47
N LEU A 446 11.98 18.11 -5.01
CA LEU A 446 11.02 18.89 -5.81
C LEU A 446 11.50 20.32 -6.07
N ALA A 447 12.15 20.96 -5.09
CA ALA A 447 12.72 22.29 -5.24
C ALA A 447 13.92 22.29 -6.22
N GLN A 448 14.80 21.29 -6.15
CA GLN A 448 15.89 21.08 -7.10
C GLN A 448 15.37 20.88 -8.53
N ALA A 449 14.33 20.06 -8.72
CA ALA A 449 13.72 19.86 -10.03
C ALA A 449 13.15 21.16 -10.64
N ARG A 450 12.59 22.05 -9.80
CA ARG A 450 12.12 23.38 -10.23
C ARG A 450 13.28 24.32 -10.57
N GLU A 451 14.36 24.28 -9.79
CA GLU A 451 15.58 25.02 -10.08
C GLU A 451 16.15 24.61 -11.45
N ASP A 452 16.29 23.31 -11.70
CA ASP A 452 16.79 22.76 -12.97
C ASP A 452 15.91 23.15 -14.17
N ASP A 453 14.58 23.08 -14.02
CA ASP A 453 13.65 23.51 -15.07
C ASP A 453 13.77 25.02 -15.34
N SER A 454 13.86 25.85 -14.30
CA SER A 454 14.08 27.29 -14.43
C SER A 454 15.44 27.64 -15.03
N LEU A 455 16.50 26.90 -14.71
CA LEU A 455 17.83 27.02 -15.33
C LEU A 455 17.79 26.66 -16.81
N SER A 456 17.06 25.60 -17.18
CA SER A 456 16.89 25.21 -18.58
C SER A 456 16.17 26.30 -19.37
N ARG A 457 15.14 26.93 -18.79
CA ARG A 457 14.43 28.08 -19.37
C ARG A 457 15.32 29.31 -19.47
N ALA A 458 16.09 29.62 -18.43
CA ALA A 458 17.04 30.73 -18.44
C ALA A 458 18.12 30.55 -19.53
N ARG A 459 18.66 29.34 -19.71
CA ARG A 459 19.61 29.02 -20.80
C ARG A 459 18.98 29.24 -22.19
N ARG A 460 17.73 28.80 -22.38
CA ARG A 460 16.99 29.05 -23.62
C ARG A 460 16.75 30.55 -23.84
N ALA A 461 16.33 31.28 -22.82
CA ALA A 461 16.13 32.74 -22.89
C ALA A 461 17.45 33.48 -23.20
N PHE A 462 18.56 33.06 -22.60
CA PHE A 462 19.89 33.62 -22.85
C PHE A 462 20.33 33.41 -24.31
N SER A 463 20.16 32.20 -24.84
CA SER A 463 20.46 31.93 -26.25
C SER A 463 19.62 32.78 -27.21
N ARG A 464 18.35 33.06 -26.87
CA ARG A 464 17.47 33.94 -27.63
C ARG A 464 17.91 35.40 -27.57
N ALA A 465 18.33 35.88 -26.39
CA ALA A 465 18.86 37.23 -26.22
C ALA A 465 20.16 37.43 -27.01
N GLN A 466 21.06 36.44 -27.01
CA GLN A 466 22.29 36.50 -27.83
C GLN A 466 21.99 36.51 -29.34
N ALA A 467 21.04 35.70 -29.80
CA ALA A 467 20.64 35.69 -31.21
C ALA A 467 20.00 37.03 -31.62
N ALA A 468 19.18 37.64 -30.76
CA ALA A 468 18.62 38.96 -31.00
C ALA A 468 19.70 40.06 -31.06
N ALA A 469 20.70 40.00 -30.17
CA ALA A 469 21.83 40.93 -30.19
C ALA A 469 22.68 40.81 -31.47
N ALA A 470 22.93 39.59 -31.95
CA ALA A 470 23.66 39.35 -33.20
C ALA A 470 22.92 39.94 -34.42
N LEU A 471 21.59 39.81 -34.46
CA LEU A 471 20.76 40.39 -35.51
C LEU A 471 20.80 41.93 -35.52
N ILE A 472 20.86 42.56 -34.33
CA ILE A 472 21.03 44.02 -34.21
C ILE A 472 22.40 44.44 -34.76
N GLU A 473 23.47 43.71 -34.44
CA GLU A 473 24.81 44.01 -34.97
C GLU A 473 24.86 43.90 -36.49
N ASP A 474 24.26 42.87 -37.06
CA ASP A 474 24.21 42.69 -38.53
C ASP A 474 23.40 43.79 -39.20
N GLN A 475 22.29 44.25 -38.59
CA GLN A 475 21.55 45.42 -39.07
C GLN A 475 22.40 46.69 -39.03
N GLN A 476 23.12 46.93 -37.93
CA GLN A 476 24.00 48.11 -37.82
C GLN A 476 25.14 48.08 -38.84
N ARG A 477 25.71 46.90 -39.12
CA ARG A 477 26.71 46.71 -40.19
C ARG A 477 26.12 46.99 -41.57
N ALA A 478 24.93 46.49 -41.87
CA ALA A 478 24.24 46.75 -43.13
C ALA A 478 23.89 48.24 -43.31
N ALA A 479 23.44 48.91 -42.24
CA ALA A 479 23.16 50.34 -42.25
C ALA A 479 24.42 51.19 -42.47
N ARG A 480 25.54 50.85 -41.81
CA ARG A 480 26.85 51.49 -42.02
C ARG A 480 27.37 51.27 -43.44
N ALA A 481 27.23 50.06 -44.00
CA ALA A 481 27.62 49.79 -45.38
C ALA A 481 26.80 50.62 -46.38
N LYS A 482 25.51 50.82 -46.11
CA LYS A 482 24.62 51.67 -46.94
C LYS A 482 25.00 53.16 -46.83
N GLN A 483 25.35 53.64 -45.64
CA GLN A 483 25.88 55.00 -45.45
C GLN A 483 27.20 55.20 -46.19
N LEU A 484 28.16 54.29 -46.03
CA LEU A 484 29.46 54.35 -46.73
C LEU A 484 29.29 54.35 -48.25
N LYS A 485 28.34 53.55 -48.79
CA LYS A 485 28.02 53.59 -50.22
C LYS A 485 27.42 54.93 -50.64
N THR A 486 26.50 55.48 -49.85
CA THR A 486 25.88 56.78 -50.12
C THR A 486 26.91 57.92 -50.08
N ASP A 487 27.86 57.86 -49.15
CA ASP A 487 28.94 58.84 -49.03
C ASP A 487 29.97 58.68 -50.16
N ALA A 488 30.25 57.46 -50.61
CA ALA A 488 31.05 57.20 -51.81
C ALA A 488 30.37 57.76 -53.07
N ASP A 489 29.08 57.50 -53.25
CA ASP A 489 28.29 58.02 -54.38
C ASP A 489 28.23 59.57 -54.37
N ARG A 490 28.17 60.20 -53.19
CA ARG A 490 28.26 61.66 -53.03
C ARG A 490 29.65 62.21 -53.37
N LEU A 491 30.71 61.51 -52.98
CA LEU A 491 32.09 61.89 -53.33
C LEU A 491 32.34 61.74 -54.84
N ASP A 492 31.80 60.70 -55.47
CA ASP A 492 31.85 60.54 -56.94
C ASP A 492 31.06 61.66 -57.65
N ALA A 493 29.86 62.00 -57.16
CA ALA A 493 29.08 63.12 -57.69
C ALA A 493 29.82 64.46 -57.56
N LEU A 494 30.50 64.71 -56.44
CA LEU A 494 31.36 65.89 -56.26
C LEU A 494 32.60 65.86 -57.16
N GLY A 495 33.16 64.67 -57.43
CA GLY A 495 34.26 64.48 -58.39
C GLY A 495 33.84 64.72 -59.85
N ILE A 496 32.61 64.38 -60.21
CA ILE A 496 32.00 64.67 -61.52
C ILE A 496 31.75 66.18 -61.66
N LEU A 497 31.23 66.84 -60.63
CA LEU A 497 31.02 68.30 -60.62
C LEU A 497 32.34 69.08 -60.69
N ARG A 498 33.41 68.56 -60.05
CA ARG A 498 34.76 69.14 -60.17
C ARG A 498 35.28 69.02 -61.60
N ARG A 499 35.11 67.85 -62.25
CA ARG A 499 35.47 67.63 -63.67
C ARG A 499 34.66 68.48 -64.64
N SER A 500 33.39 68.79 -64.35
CA SER A 500 32.61 69.72 -65.19
C SER A 500 32.97 71.19 -64.99
N SER A 501 33.55 71.56 -63.83
CA SER A 501 34.02 72.93 -63.56
C SER A 501 35.44 73.21 -64.06
N SER A 502 36.26 72.16 -64.21
CA SER A 502 37.56 72.23 -64.88
C SER A 502 37.37 71.85 -66.35
N GLY A 503 36.96 72.80 -67.18
CA GLY A 503 36.81 72.57 -68.61
C GLY A 503 38.11 72.06 -69.24
N ASP A 504 38.08 70.84 -69.77
CA ASP A 504 38.91 70.43 -70.90
C ASP A 504 38.25 69.22 -71.61
N PRO A 505 38.09 69.25 -72.96
CA PRO A 505 37.40 68.20 -73.71
C PRO A 505 38.39 67.13 -74.22
N ALA A 506 38.04 65.86 -74.06
CA ALA A 506 38.48 64.74 -74.90
C ALA A 506 37.57 63.53 -74.70
#